data_AF-A0A1S9PAM1-F1
#
_entry.id   AF-A0A1S9PAM1-F1
#
_cell.length_a   1.000
_cell.length_b   1.000
_cell.length_c   1.000
_cell.angle_alpha   90.00
_cell.angle_beta   90.00
_cell.angle_gamma   90.00
#
_symmetry.space_group_name_H-M   'P 1'
#
loop_
_entity.id
_entity.type
_entity.pdbx_description
1 polymer ?
#
loop_
_entity_poly.entity_id
_entity_poly.type
_entity_poly.pdbx_seq_one_letter_code
_entity_poly.pdbx_strand_id
1 'polypeptide(L)' 'MGLGAPEIILILVAVLLLFGGKKIPEMMRGLGKGMKEFKDAQNGTTGEPVPAPVKDNNA' A
#
# COMPACT_ATOMS: atom_id res chain seq x y z
N MET A 1 20.78 -6.57 25.74
CA MET A 1 21.48 -6.22 24.49
C MET A 1 20.45 -6.36 23.37
N GLY A 2 19.77 -5.26 23.04
CA GLY A 2 18.80 -5.22 21.94
C GLY A 2 19.47 -4.73 20.67
N LEU A 3 18.89 -5.02 19.51
CA LEU A 3 19.31 -4.42 18.26
C LEU A 3 19.12 -2.90 18.37
N GLY A 4 20.23 -2.17 18.41
CA GLY A 4 20.20 -0.72 18.43
C GLY A 4 19.86 -0.17 17.04
N ALA A 5 19.60 1.14 16.99
CA ALA A 5 19.52 1.87 15.75
C ALA A 5 20.70 1.59 14.78
N PRO A 6 21.98 1.49 15.22
CA PRO A 6 23.08 1.21 14.30
C PRO A 6 23.03 -0.19 13.69
N GLU A 7 22.69 -1.25 14.43
CA GLU A 7 22.56 -2.60 13.84
C GLU A 7 21.43 -2.65 12.81
N ILE A 8 20.29 -2.00 13.08
CA ILE A 8 19.15 -1.96 12.16
C ILE A 8 19.53 -1.25 10.86
N ILE A 9 20.26 -0.14 10.94
CA ILE A 9 20.73 0.59 9.75
C ILE A 9 21.67 -0.28 8.91
N LEU A 10 22.61 -0.99 9.54
CA LEU A 10 23.52 -1.91 8.86
C LEU A 10 22.77 -3.02 8.11
N ILE A 11 21.75 -3.60 8.73
CA ILE A 11 20.89 -4.62 8.10
C ILE A 11 20.12 -4.03 6.92
N LEU A 12 19.53 -2.85 7.07
CA LEU A 12 18.82 -2.17 5.98
C LEU A 12 19.75 -1.86 4.79
N VAL A 13 20.97 -1.41 5.07
CA VAL A 13 21.97 -1.16 4.02
C VAL A 13 22.36 -2.48 3.33
N ALA A 14 22.59 -3.56 4.07
CA ALA A 14 22.89 -4.86 3.48
C ALA A 14 21.76 -5.36 2.56
N VAL A 15 20.50 -5.26 3.02
CA VAL A 15 19.31 -5.60 2.21
C VAL A 15 19.21 -4.71 0.97
N LEU A 16 19.47 -3.40 1.10
CA LEU A 16 19.48 -2.47 -0.02
C LEU A 16 20.57 -2.77 -1.05
N LEU A 17 21.73 -3.29 -0.63
CA LEU A 17 22.79 -3.70 -1.55
C LEU A 17 22.43 -4.99 -2.30
N LEU A 18 21.81 -5.96 -1.61
CA LEU A 18 21.39 -7.24 -2.22
C LEU A 18 20.23 -7.06 -3.21
N PHE A 19 19.21 -6.30 -2.83
CA PHE A 19 18.00 -6.13 -3.64
C PHE A 19 18.05 -4.88 -4.52
N GLY A 20 18.90 -3.90 -4.20
CA GLY A 20 18.93 -2.60 -4.86
C GLY A 20 17.80 -1.68 -4.39
N GLY A 21 18.07 -0.37 -4.31
CA GLY A 21 17.09 0.62 -3.86
C GLY A 21 15.83 0.76 -4.73
N LYS A 22 15.84 0.20 -5.96
CA LYS A 22 14.69 0.23 -6.88
C LYS A 22 13.73 -0.95 -6.72
N LYS A 23 14.20 -2.13 -6.27
CA LYS A 23 13.33 -3.32 -6.15
C LYS A 23 12.41 -3.27 -4.94
N ILE A 24 12.85 -2.66 -3.84
CA ILE A 24 12.00 -2.46 -2.65
C ILE A 24 10.75 -1.62 -2.98
N PRO A 25 10.84 -0.42 -3.59
CA PRO A 25 9.65 0.37 -3.92
C PRO A 25 8.80 -0.26 -5.03
N GLU A 26 9.40 -0.98 -5.97
CA GLU A 26 8.67 -1.73 -7.01
C GLU A 26 7.81 -2.86 -6.39
N MET A 27 8.40 -3.65 -5.49
CA MET A 27 7.69 -4.69 -4.74
C MET A 27 6.62 -4.12 -3.81
N MET A 28 6.93 -3.04 -3.08
CA MET A 28 5.96 -2.35 -2.22
C MET A 28 4.77 -1.80 -3.02
N ARG A 29 5.00 -1.28 -4.23
CA ARG A 29 3.92 -0.81 -5.10
C ARG A 29 3.02 -1.95 -5.57
N GLY A 30 3.59 -3.09 -5.94
CA GLY A 30 2.82 -4.29 -6.29
C GLY A 30 2.00 -4.83 -5.12
N LEU A 31 2.63 -5.00 -3.96
CA LEU A 31 1.96 -5.43 -2.73
C LEU A 31 0.89 -4.44 -2.27
N GLY A 32 1.13 -3.14 -2.38
CA GLY A 32 0.17 -2.10 -1.99
C GLY A 32 -1.07 -2.10 -2.86
N LYS A 33 -0.93 -2.33 -4.17
CA LYS A 33 -2.07 -2.51 -5.08
C LYS A 33 -2.87 -3.78 -4.74
N GLY A 34 -2.18 -4.91 -4.56
CA GLY A 34 -2.83 -6.16 -4.18
C GLY A 34 -3.55 -6.08 -2.83
N MET A 35 -2.94 -5.44 -1.82
CA MET A 35 -3.56 -5.21 -0.52
C MET A 35 -4.77 -4.27 -0.62
N LYS A 36 -4.72 -3.25 -1.49
CA LYS A 36 -5.86 -2.36 -1.76
C LYS A 36 -7.01 -3.13 -2.41
N GLU A 37 -6.74 -3.87 -3.48
CA GLU A 37 -7.75 -4.70 -4.16
C GLU A 37 -8.35 -5.77 -3.24
N PHE A 38 -7.52 -6.40 -2.41
CA PHE A 38 -7.96 -7.36 -1.40
C PHE A 38 -8.86 -6.71 -0.35
N LYS A 39 -8.51 -5.52 0.13
CA LYS A 39 -9.33 -4.75 1.07
C LYS A 39 -10.64 -4.27 0.45
N ASP A 40 -10.62 -3.82 -0.80
CA ASP A 40 -11.81 -3.35 -1.52
C ASP A 40 -12.80 -4.52 -1.75
N ALA A 41 -12.29 -5.70 -2.12
CA ALA A 41 -13.07 -6.93 -2.24
C ALA A 41 -13.64 -7.42 -0.90
N GLN A 42 -12.86 -7.37 0.18
CA GLN A 42 -13.33 -7.74 1.52
C GLN A 42 -14.43 -6.80 2.05
N ASN A 43 -14.34 -5.50 1.75
CA ASN A 43 -15.32 -4.53 2.22
C ASN A 43 -16.57 -4.45 1.33
N GLY A 44 -16.70 -5.32 0.31
CA GLY A 44 -17.85 -5.33 -0.60
C GLY A 44 -18.04 -4.01 -1.36
N THR A 45 -17.03 -3.13 -1.34
CA THR A 45 -17.01 -1.89 -2.11
C THR A 45 -16.52 -2.26 -3.50
N THR A 46 -17.38 -2.93 -4.26
CA THR A 46 -17.32 -2.82 -5.71
C THR A 46 -17.32 -1.33 -5.99
N GLY A 47 -16.25 -0.82 -6.60
CA GLY A 47 -16.10 0.57 -7.00
C GLY A 47 -17.07 0.96 -8.10
N GLU A 48 -18.37 0.71 -7.90
CA GLU A 48 -19.39 1.49 -8.58
C GLU A 48 -19.36 2.86 -7.93
N PRO A 49 -19.17 3.95 -8.71
CA PRO A 49 -19.52 5.25 -8.21
C PRO A 49 -21.01 5.19 -7.88
N VAL A 50 -21.35 5.15 -6.59
CA VAL A 50 -22.73 5.35 -6.14
C VAL A 50 -23.16 6.66 -6.82
N PRO A 51 -24.08 6.62 -7.81
CA PRO A 51 -24.52 7.85 -8.47
C PRO A 51 -25.00 8.74 -7.34
N ALA A 52 -24.38 9.93 -7.22
CA ALA A 52 -24.74 10.88 -6.19
C ALA A 52 -26.26 11.01 -6.18
N PRO A 53 -26.93 10.97 -5.01
CA PRO A 53 -28.38 11.02 -4.94
C PRO A 53 -28.82 12.26 -5.71
N VAL A 54 -29.54 12.04 -6.82
CA VAL A 54 -30.11 13.10 -7.64
C VAL A 54 -31.04 13.87 -6.70
N LYS A 55 -30.62 15.07 -6.30
CA LYS A 55 -31.49 16.00 -5.60
C LYS A 55 -32.53 16.44 -6.63
N ASP A 56 -33.69 15.79 -6.60
CA ASP A 56 -34.85 16.27 -7.33
C ASP A 56 -35.31 17.56 -6.64
N ASN A 57 -34.80 18.68 -7.14
CA ASN A 57 -35.22 20.01 -6.74
C ASN A 57 -36.20 20.55 -7.78
N ASN A 58 -37.37 19.93 -7.85
CA ASN A 58 -38.59 20.55 -8.37
C ASN A 58 -39.40 21.08 -7.18
N ALA A 59 -39.25 22.38 -6.92
CA ALA A 59 -40.10 23.19 -6.05
C ALA A 59 -40.44 24.49 -6.77
#